data_AF-A0A9D1B4D2-F1
#
_entry.id   AF-A0A9D1B4D2-F1
#
_cell.length_a   1.000
_cell.length_b   1.000
_cell.length_c   1.000
_cell.angle_alpha   90.00
_cell.angle_beta   90.00
_cell.angle_gamma   90.00
#
_symmetry.space_group_name_H-M   'P 1'
#
loop_
_entity.id
_entity.type
_entity.pdbx_description
1 polymer ?
#
loop_
_entity_poly.entity_id
_entity_poly.type
_entity_poly.pdbx_seq_one_letter_code
_entity_poly.pdbx_strand_id
1 'polypeptide(L)'
;MPVSGSAMGQAYPMYTGAAWWCMFIAGEDTLMKIVHWNPETDGPLDEAALRARLEALGYRVSRYVYPPGTYFADHSHGVDKIDAVLSGRFLMRTPQGEAVLEAGDWLAVPRGTVHSAEVLGDEPVVSLDAVKA
;
A
#
# COMPACT_ATOMS: atom_id res chain seq x y z
N MET A 1 -54.45 24.98 9.84
CA MET A 1 -54.16 24.47 8.47
C MET A 1 -52.93 25.20 7.96
N PRO A 2 -51.90 24.49 7.47
CA PRO A 2 -50.49 24.91 7.54
C PRO A 2 -49.90 25.31 6.17
N VAL A 3 -48.78 26.04 6.14
CA VAL A 3 -47.56 25.61 5.42
C VAL A 3 -46.32 26.44 5.80
N SER A 4 -45.26 25.70 6.14
CA SER A 4 -43.81 25.85 5.87
C SER A 4 -43.21 27.25 5.70
N GLY A 5 -42.10 27.63 6.32
CA GLY A 5 -40.90 26.85 6.62
C GLY A 5 -39.76 27.32 5.70
N SER A 6 -38.78 28.05 6.23
CA SER A 6 -37.46 28.19 5.61
C SER A 6 -36.44 28.52 6.70
N ALA A 7 -35.61 27.54 7.03
CA ALA A 7 -34.50 27.67 7.96
C ALA A 7 -33.33 28.35 7.24
N MET A 8 -32.83 29.43 7.84
CA MET A 8 -31.55 30.04 7.48
C MET A 8 -30.41 29.04 7.64
N GLY A 9 -29.48 29.09 6.70
CA GLY A 9 -28.44 28.11 6.51
C GLY A 9 -27.44 28.00 7.66
N GLN A 10 -26.97 26.77 7.86
CA GLN A 10 -25.66 26.51 8.42
C GLN A 10 -24.78 25.94 7.31
N ALA A 11 -23.64 26.59 7.10
CA ALA A 11 -22.58 26.09 6.26
C ALA A 11 -21.96 24.85 6.92
N TYR A 12 -21.91 23.74 6.19
CA TYR A 12 -21.10 22.58 6.56
C TYR A 12 -19.63 22.90 6.24
N PRO A 13 -18.67 22.72 7.17
CA PRO A 13 -17.26 22.71 6.77
C PRO A 13 -16.99 21.45 5.93
N MET A 14 -16.30 21.63 4.81
CA MET A 14 -15.71 20.55 4.03
C MET A 14 -14.75 19.77 4.94
N TYR A 15 -15.09 18.51 5.21
CA TYR A 15 -14.19 17.57 5.86
C TYR A 15 -13.08 17.18 4.88
N THR A 16 -11.91 17.80 5.01
CA THR A 16 -10.66 17.25 4.46
C THR A 16 -10.26 16.04 5.31
N GLY A 17 -10.70 14.86 4.90
CA GLY A 17 -10.47 13.60 5.60
C GLY A 17 -9.04 13.09 5.49
N ALA A 18 -8.09 13.77 6.13
CA ALA A 18 -6.87 13.15 6.64
C ALA A 18 -7.22 12.52 8.00
N ALA A 19 -7.81 11.33 8.00
CA ALA A 19 -8.32 10.74 9.25
C ALA A 19 -8.24 9.22 9.25
N TRP A 20 -7.04 8.64 9.13
CA TRP A 20 -6.71 7.33 9.71
C TRP A 20 -5.21 7.24 10.03
N TRP A 21 -4.66 8.23 10.75
CA TRP A 21 -3.30 8.15 11.30
C TRP A 21 -3.28 8.77 12.69
N CYS A 22 -3.52 7.93 13.71
CA CYS A 22 -2.83 7.90 15.01
C CYS A 22 -3.65 7.08 16.04
N MET A 23 -3.23 5.84 16.33
CA MET A 23 -3.24 5.32 17.70
C MET A 23 -2.31 4.10 17.89
N PHE A 24 -1.19 4.38 18.57
CA PHE A 24 -0.36 3.59 19.51
C PHE A 24 -0.12 2.06 19.42
N ILE A 25 1.19 1.75 19.39
CA ILE A 25 2.00 0.76 20.14
C ILE A 25 1.28 -0.31 21.00
N ALA A 26 1.73 -1.55 20.78
CA ALA A 26 1.59 -2.80 21.56
C ALA A 26 0.44 -3.74 21.17
N GLY A 27 0.79 -4.82 20.46
CA GLY A 27 0.16 -6.13 20.66
C GLY A 27 -0.67 -6.73 19.52
N GLU A 28 -1.24 -5.94 18.62
CA GLU A 28 -2.15 -6.46 17.60
C GLU A 28 -2.06 -5.65 16.30
N ASP A 29 -1.25 -6.10 15.35
CA ASP A 29 -1.62 -5.96 13.93
C ASP A 29 -1.13 -7.22 13.20
N THR A 30 -1.81 -8.32 13.51
CA THR A 30 -1.58 -9.69 13.01
C THR A 30 -2.14 -9.91 11.62
N LEU A 31 -2.59 -8.85 10.92
CA LEU A 31 -3.23 -8.96 9.62
C LEU A 31 -2.33 -8.37 8.52
N MET A 32 -2.21 -9.14 7.44
CA MET A 32 -1.61 -8.66 6.20
C MET A 32 -2.43 -7.48 5.68
N LYS A 33 -1.81 -6.29 5.58
CA LYS A 33 -2.49 -5.06 5.16
C LYS A 33 -2.02 -4.63 3.77
N ILE A 34 -2.89 -4.85 2.79
CA ILE A 34 -2.73 -4.34 1.43
C ILE A 34 -3.39 -2.96 1.37
N VAL A 35 -2.70 -2.02 0.74
CA VAL A 35 -3.27 -0.72 0.39
C VAL A 35 -3.38 -0.64 -1.11
N HIS A 36 -4.51 -0.14 -1.58
CA HIS A 36 -4.77 0.07 -3.00
C HIS A 36 -4.62 1.56 -3.32
N TRP A 37 -3.89 1.87 -4.38
CA TRP A 37 -3.89 3.20 -4.98
C TRP A 37 -5.32 3.61 -5.32
N ASN A 38 -5.71 4.84 -4.97
CA ASN A 38 -7.06 5.33 -5.26
C ASN A 38 -7.01 6.41 -6.37
N PRO A 39 -7.41 6.09 -7.61
CA PRO A 39 -7.35 7.03 -8.70
C PRO A 39 -8.24 8.28 -8.52
N GLU A 40 -9.31 8.17 -7.73
CA GLU A 40 -10.22 9.28 -7.49
C GLU A 40 -9.59 10.36 -6.59
N THR A 41 -8.71 9.97 -5.68
CA THR A 41 -8.09 10.89 -4.72
C THR A 41 -6.63 11.20 -5.04
N ASP A 42 -5.91 10.23 -5.60
CA ASP A 42 -4.47 10.33 -5.84
C ASP A 42 -4.12 10.57 -7.32
N GLY A 43 -5.12 10.56 -8.21
CA GLY A 43 -4.93 10.66 -9.66
C GLY A 43 -4.55 9.32 -10.30
N PRO A 44 -4.32 9.25 -11.62
CA PRO A 44 -3.95 8.01 -12.28
C PRO A 44 -2.67 7.42 -11.67
N LEU A 45 -2.59 6.09 -11.58
CA LEU A 45 -1.39 5.44 -11.10
C LEU A 45 -0.20 5.78 -12.01
N ASP A 46 0.83 6.36 -11.43
CA ASP A 46 2.10 6.63 -12.08
C ASP A 46 3.27 6.33 -11.14
N GLU A 47 4.43 5.98 -11.71
CA GLU A 47 5.61 5.63 -10.93
C GLU A 47 6.09 6.77 -10.02
N ALA A 48 6.05 8.01 -10.50
CA ALA A 48 6.55 9.16 -9.76
C ALA A 48 5.64 9.49 -8.57
N ALA A 49 4.31 9.42 -8.73
CA ALA A 49 3.36 9.64 -7.66
C ALA A 49 3.40 8.53 -6.61
N LEU A 50 3.48 7.26 -7.02
CA LEU A 50 3.63 6.15 -6.07
C LEU A 50 4.96 6.25 -5.30
N ARG A 51 6.06 6.55 -5.99
CA ARG A 51 7.36 6.81 -5.35
C ARG A 51 7.25 7.96 -4.34
N ALA A 52 6.71 9.10 -4.76
CA ALA A 52 6.57 10.27 -3.90
C ALA A 52 5.71 9.96 -2.66
N ARG A 53 4.67 9.14 -2.82
CA ARG A 53 3.83 8.68 -1.70
C ARG A 53 4.63 7.85 -0.70
N LEU A 54 5.43 6.90 -1.17
CA LEU A 54 6.27 6.05 -0.31
C LEU A 54 7.40 6.86 0.35
N GLU A 55 8.01 7.80 -0.37
CA GLU A 55 9.02 8.72 0.17
C GLU A 55 8.45 9.65 1.25
N ALA A 56 7.21 10.14 1.08
CA ALA A 56 6.51 10.93 2.09
C ALA A 56 6.23 10.14 3.39
N LEU A 57 6.21 8.81 3.34
CA LEU A 57 6.13 7.93 4.52
C LEU A 57 7.52 7.71 5.19
N GLY A 58 8.58 8.30 4.62
CA GLY A 58 9.95 8.25 5.13
C GLY A 58 10.75 7.04 4.63
N TYR A 59 10.34 6.40 3.55
CA TYR A 59 11.06 5.29 2.94
C TYR A 59 12.04 5.79 1.88
N ARG A 60 13.12 5.03 1.66
CA ARG A 60 13.97 5.14 0.47
C ARG A 60 13.50 4.12 -0.55
N VAL A 61 13.26 4.54 -1.79
CA VAL A 61 12.58 3.74 -2.81
C VAL A 61 13.52 3.33 -3.94
N SER A 62 13.60 2.04 -4.21
CA SER A 62 14.29 1.44 -5.36
C SER A 62 13.28 0.85 -6.33
N ARG A 63 13.61 0.83 -7.62
CA ARG A 63 12.75 0.23 -8.66
C ARG A 63 13.37 -1.06 -9.16
N TYR A 64 12.57 -2.11 -9.27
CA TYR A 64 12.98 -3.40 -9.81
C TYR A 64 12.01 -3.90 -10.88
N VAL A 65 12.53 -4.75 -11.77
CA VAL A 65 11.73 -5.53 -12.72
C VAL A 65 12.06 -7.00 -12.50
N TYR A 66 11.06 -7.78 -12.11
CA TYR A 66 11.21 -9.20 -11.85
C TYR A 66 10.63 -9.98 -13.04
N PRO A 67 11.43 -10.77 -13.78
CA PRO A 67 10.93 -11.55 -14.90
C PRO A 67 10.01 -12.70 -14.44
N PRO A 68 9.19 -13.26 -15.34
CA PRO A 68 8.41 -14.48 -15.08
C PRO A 68 9.27 -15.61 -14.51
N GLY A 69 8.69 -16.36 -13.56
CA GLY A 69 9.40 -17.44 -12.85
C GLY A 69 10.34 -16.97 -11.74
N THR A 70 10.44 -15.66 -11.47
CA THR A 70 11.16 -15.15 -10.30
C THR A 70 10.46 -15.61 -9.02
N TYR A 71 11.23 -16.24 -8.14
CA TYR A 71 10.80 -16.64 -6.81
C TYR A 71 11.84 -16.22 -5.77
N PHE A 72 11.38 -15.53 -4.74
CA PHE A 72 12.12 -15.19 -3.54
C PHE A 72 11.68 -16.14 -2.43
N ALA A 73 12.55 -17.06 -2.04
CA ALA A 73 12.31 -17.99 -0.94
C ALA A 73 12.13 -17.26 0.40
N ASP A 74 11.60 -17.95 1.40
CA ASP A 74 11.36 -17.38 2.73
C ASP A 74 12.61 -16.69 3.29
N HIS A 75 12.47 -15.41 3.61
CA HIS A 75 13.53 -14.59 4.17
C HIS A 75 12.96 -13.47 5.05
N SER A 76 13.83 -12.76 5.76
CA SER A 76 13.48 -11.56 6.52
C SER A 76 14.63 -10.55 6.48
N HIS A 77 14.33 -9.31 6.83
CA HIS A 77 15.28 -8.20 6.84
C HIS A 77 15.16 -7.38 8.14
N GLY A 78 16.24 -6.70 8.53
CA GLY A 78 16.31 -5.88 9.75
C GLY A 78 15.68 -4.48 9.66
N VAL A 79 15.13 -4.12 8.50
CA VAL A 79 14.50 -2.84 8.19
C VAL A 79 13.00 -3.02 7.95
N ASP A 80 12.20 -1.97 8.04
CA ASP A 80 10.81 -2.02 7.57
C ASP A 80 10.80 -1.87 6.05
N LYS A 81 9.97 -2.66 5.39
CA LYS A 81 9.88 -2.69 3.93
C LYS A 81 8.44 -2.49 3.46
N ILE A 82 8.27 -1.90 2.28
CA ILE A 82 7.04 -1.97 1.49
C ILE A 82 7.39 -2.55 0.11
N ASP A 83 6.65 -3.56 -0.33
CA ASP A 83 6.63 -3.99 -1.74
C ASP A 83 5.39 -3.37 -2.40
N ALA A 84 5.60 -2.47 -3.35
CA ALA A 84 4.54 -1.86 -4.15
C ALA A 84 4.64 -2.29 -5.62
N VAL A 85 3.51 -2.48 -6.29
CA VAL A 85 3.44 -3.00 -7.66
C VAL A 85 2.94 -1.92 -8.62
N LEU A 86 3.70 -1.68 -9.69
CA LEU A 86 3.33 -0.78 -10.80
C LEU A 86 2.68 -1.53 -11.96
N SER A 87 3.09 -2.78 -12.19
CA SER A 87 2.51 -3.68 -13.19
C SER A 87 2.85 -5.13 -12.89
N GLY A 88 2.10 -6.06 -13.47
CA GLY A 88 2.25 -7.50 -13.24
C GLY A 88 1.51 -7.96 -11.98
N ARG A 89 1.76 -9.21 -11.58
CA ARG A 89 1.10 -9.86 -10.44
C ARG A 89 2.14 -10.49 -9.53
N PHE A 90 2.22 -10.03 -8.28
CA PHE A 90 3.25 -10.43 -7.33
C PHE A 90 2.62 -11.09 -6.11
N LEU A 91 2.76 -12.41 -5.99
CA LEU A 91 2.23 -13.17 -4.87
C LEU A 91 3.16 -13.04 -3.67
N MET A 92 2.66 -12.42 -2.61
CA MET A 92 3.36 -12.25 -1.34
C MET A 92 2.80 -13.24 -0.32
N ARG A 93 3.67 -13.92 0.42
CA ARG A 93 3.31 -14.82 1.50
C ARG A 93 3.99 -14.41 2.79
N THR A 94 3.22 -14.41 3.87
CA THR A 94 3.65 -14.04 5.23
C THR A 94 3.00 -14.99 6.25
N PRO A 95 3.45 -15.04 7.51
CA PRO A 95 2.74 -15.76 8.57
C PRO A 95 1.26 -15.36 8.73
N GLN A 96 0.91 -14.14 8.32
CA GLN A 96 -0.44 -13.59 8.38
C GLN A 96 -1.34 -14.05 7.23
N GLY A 97 -0.77 -14.62 6.17
CA GLY A 97 -1.49 -15.08 4.98
C GLY A 97 -0.77 -14.78 3.68
N GLU A 98 -1.48 -14.99 2.58
CA GLU A 98 -0.99 -14.72 1.23
C GLU A 98 -1.92 -13.78 0.47
N ALA A 99 -1.33 -12.98 -0.42
CA ALA A 99 -2.09 -12.14 -1.34
C ALA A 99 -1.33 -11.89 -2.64
N VAL A 100 -2.08 -11.70 -3.72
CA VAL A 100 -1.53 -11.25 -5.00
C VAL A 100 -1.64 -9.73 -5.04
N LEU A 101 -0.50 -9.06 -5.14
CA LEU A 101 -0.43 -7.63 -5.39
C LEU A 101 -0.49 -7.37 -6.89
N GLU A 102 -1.37 -6.47 -7.30
CA GLU A 102 -1.52 -6.01 -8.68
C GLU A 102 -1.18 -4.51 -8.78
N ALA A 103 -1.29 -3.93 -9.98
CA ALA A 103 -0.91 -2.54 -10.21
C ALA A 103 -1.66 -1.57 -9.26
N GLY A 104 -0.90 -0.81 -8.47
CA GLY A 104 -1.41 0.12 -7.49
C GLY A 104 -1.45 -0.44 -6.07
N ASP A 105 -1.21 -1.73 -5.89
CA ASP A 105 -1.18 -2.35 -4.57
C ASP A 105 0.18 -2.17 -3.91
N TRP A 106 0.18 -2.02 -2.59
CA TRP A 106 1.38 -2.20 -1.79
C TRP A 106 1.11 -2.92 -0.47
N LEU A 107 2.12 -3.66 -0.03
CA LEU A 107 2.13 -4.41 1.21
C LEU A 107 3.27 -3.92 2.10
N ALA A 108 2.96 -3.60 3.36
CA ALA A 108 3.98 -3.40 4.37
C ALA A 108 4.49 -4.75 4.89
N VAL A 109 5.80 -4.89 4.95
CA VAL A 109 6.53 -6.02 5.51
C VAL A 109 7.41 -5.48 6.65
N PRO A 110 6.91 -5.49 7.90
CA PRO A 110 7.67 -5.01 9.05
C PRO A 110 8.99 -5.78 9.22
N ARG A 111 9.99 -5.14 9.82
CA ARG A 111 11.28 -5.78 10.11
C ARG A 111 11.11 -7.11 10.84
N GLY A 112 11.93 -8.08 10.45
CA GLY A 112 11.89 -9.43 11.02
C GLY A 112 10.72 -10.30 10.56
N THR A 113 9.76 -9.77 9.79
CA THR A 113 8.68 -10.58 9.21
C THR A 113 9.25 -11.53 8.17
N VAL A 114 9.08 -12.84 8.38
CA VAL A 114 9.39 -13.84 7.36
C VAL A 114 8.41 -13.69 6.21
N HIS A 115 8.91 -13.66 4.98
CA HIS A 115 8.06 -13.60 3.80
C HIS A 115 8.74 -14.23 2.59
N SER A 116 7.93 -14.67 1.63
CA SER A 116 8.35 -15.06 0.29
C SER A 116 7.53 -14.30 -0.75
N ALA A 117 8.06 -14.25 -1.97
CA ALA A 117 7.43 -13.55 -3.07
C ALA A 117 7.61 -14.27 -4.41
N GLU A 118 6.62 -14.23 -5.28
CA GLU A 118 6.61 -14.97 -6.54
C GLU A 118 5.95 -14.15 -7.65
N VAL A 119 6.62 -14.04 -8.80
CA VAL A 119 6.01 -13.46 -10.00
C VAL A 119 5.06 -14.48 -10.61
N LEU A 120 3.77 -14.12 -10.72
CA LEU A 120 2.75 -14.97 -11.30
C LEU A 120 2.54 -14.66 -12.79
N GLY A 121 2.38 -15.71 -13.59
CA GLY A 121 2.09 -15.60 -15.02
C GLY A 121 3.33 -15.45 -15.88
N ASP A 122 3.14 -14.94 -17.08
CA ASP A 122 4.12 -14.76 -18.15
C ASP A 122 4.55 -13.30 -18.36
N GLU A 123 4.00 -12.37 -17.57
CA GLU A 123 4.37 -10.96 -17.58
C GLU A 123 5.29 -10.60 -16.40
N PRO A 124 6.27 -9.71 -16.59
CA PRO A 124 7.13 -9.27 -15.49
C PRO A 124 6.38 -8.41 -14.48
N VAL A 125 6.84 -8.44 -13.23
CA VAL A 125 6.43 -7.48 -12.19
C VAL A 125 7.37 -6.28 -12.22
N VAL A 126 6.80 -5.08 -12.31
CA VAL A 126 7.54 -3.84 -12.02
C VAL A 126 7.17 -3.42 -10.60
N SER A 127 8.17 -3.37 -9.72
CA SER A 127 7.96 -3.11 -8.29
C SER A 127 8.78 -1.92 -7.81
N LEU A 128 8.21 -1.17 -6.87
CA LEU A 128 8.92 -0.23 -6.01
C LEU A 128 9.17 -0.90 -4.65
N ASP A 129 10.44 -1.18 -4.38
CA ASP A 129 10.93 -1.69 -3.10
C ASP A 129 11.31 -0.49 -2.23
N ALA A 130 10.58 -0.28 -1.15
CA ALA A 130 10.76 0.87 -0.28
C ALA A 130 11.23 0.41 1.10
N VAL A 131 12.38 0.90 1.57
CA VAL A 131 12.96 0.50 2.86
C VAL A 131 13.13 1.66 3.84
N LYS A 132 12.92 1.40 5.13
CA LYS A 132 13.05 2.35 6.23
C LYS A 132 13.77 1.70 7.42
N ALA A 133 14.83 2.37 7.90
CA ALA A 133 15.66 1.89 9.00
C ALA A 133 15.01 2.12 10.37
#